data_AF-A0A3B8LHR4-F1
#
_entry.id   AF-A0A3B8LHR4-F1
#
_cell.length_a   1.000
_cell.length_b   1.000
_cell.length_c   1.000
_cell.angle_alpha   90.00
_cell.angle_beta   90.00
_cell.angle_gamma   90.00
#
_symmetry.space_group_name_H-M   'P 1'
#
loop_
_entity.id
_entity.type
_entity.pdbx_description
1 polymer ?
#
loop_
_entity_poly.entity_id
_entity_poly.type
_entity_poly.pdbx_seq_one_letter_code
_entity_poly.pdbx_strand_id
1 'polypeptide(L)'
;MVFWPTQVFSDCLEKMSLFRWEMLMQQSERRFSVLLSVLVASIVWIGFVAAAGAVEIELSSDRYMVLDIKGDDVFHYMYLSDFLLDDTGERMGEQGTGGLYHRFRLTPSLRLGRRVRFVAQADFAMVDSPYGFEKVLGVARDSYFSPILPQVSGVRWADFRQLYVSWRSPVGLLRIGQQTSDWGLGIIANSGQRATGEFGMPRFGDLVLRASWALPIIGLIRRHPIARRFILAAAFDVVYRDETADLLQNDFA
;
A
#
# COMPACT_ATOMS: atom_id res chain seq x y z
N MET A 1 -43.42 -23.23 55.06
CA MET A 1 -42.40 -24.18 54.57
C MET A 1 -42.34 -24.01 53.06
N VAL A 2 -41.39 -23.22 52.56
CA VAL A 2 -41.32 -22.83 51.14
C VAL A 2 -40.34 -23.77 50.45
N PHE A 3 -40.87 -24.69 49.65
CA PHE A 3 -40.08 -25.61 48.81
C PHE A 3 -39.59 -24.83 47.59
N TRP A 4 -38.29 -24.60 47.49
CA TRP A 4 -37.65 -24.16 46.26
C TRP A 4 -37.45 -25.39 45.34
N PRO A 5 -37.83 -25.33 44.05
CA PRO A 5 -37.65 -26.44 43.14
C PRO A 5 -36.18 -26.51 42.71
N THR A 6 -35.43 -27.43 43.33
CA THR A 6 -34.00 -27.68 43.06
C THR A 6 -33.70 -28.08 41.61
N GLN A 7 -34.69 -28.59 40.87
CA GLN A 7 -34.53 -28.97 39.45
C GLN A 7 -34.38 -27.77 38.50
N VAL A 8 -35.01 -26.62 38.78
CA VAL A 8 -34.92 -25.45 37.89
C VAL A 8 -33.51 -24.82 37.97
N PHE A 9 -32.86 -24.94 39.12
CA PHE A 9 -31.54 -24.38 39.35
C PHE A 9 -30.42 -25.24 38.72
N SER A 10 -30.57 -26.57 38.68
CA SER A 10 -29.60 -27.46 38.00
C SER A 10 -29.64 -27.29 36.49
N ASP A 11 -30.83 -27.21 35.89
CA ASP A 11 -30.98 -27.04 34.43
C ASP A 11 -30.45 -25.69 33.95
N CYS A 12 -30.54 -24.65 34.79
CA CYS A 12 -30.02 -23.33 34.46
C CYS A 12 -28.48 -23.29 34.50
N LEU A 13 -27.85 -23.96 35.48
CA LEU A 13 -26.40 -24.07 35.57
C LEU A 13 -25.79 -24.92 34.46
N GLU A 14 -26.47 -26.00 34.06
CA GLU A 14 -26.01 -26.86 32.98
C GLU A 14 -26.03 -26.11 31.63
N LYS A 15 -27.12 -25.39 31.34
CA LYS A 15 -27.24 -24.54 30.13
C LYS A 15 -26.25 -23.37 30.12
N MET A 16 -25.98 -22.73 31.27
CA MET A 16 -24.96 -21.67 31.36
C MET A 16 -23.55 -22.20 31.14
N SER A 17 -23.25 -23.42 31.59
CA SER A 17 -21.94 -24.03 31.34
C SER A 17 -21.72 -24.37 29.86
N LEU A 18 -22.72 -24.97 29.21
CA LEU A 18 -22.68 -25.29 27.77
C LEU A 18 -22.55 -24.03 26.90
N PHE A 19 -23.30 -22.98 27.20
CA PHE A 19 -23.22 -21.70 26.46
C PHE A 19 -21.85 -21.02 26.62
N ARG A 20 -21.23 -21.14 27.80
CA ARG A 20 -19.89 -20.61 28.05
C ARG A 20 -18.80 -21.40 27.28
N TRP A 21 -18.98 -22.70 27.10
CA TRP A 21 -18.05 -23.54 26.34
C TRP A 21 -18.14 -23.30 24.82
N GLU A 22 -19.34 -23.15 24.26
CA GLU A 22 -19.50 -22.81 22.84
C GLU A 22 -18.90 -21.44 22.50
N MET A 23 -19.08 -20.45 23.38
CA MET A 23 -18.52 -19.11 23.19
C MET A 23 -16.99 -19.10 23.28
N LEU A 24 -16.40 -19.88 24.19
CA LEU A 24 -14.94 -20.03 24.32
C LEU A 24 -14.34 -20.81 23.14
N MET A 25 -15.05 -21.81 22.60
CA MET A 25 -14.65 -22.56 21.40
C MET A 25 -14.72 -21.66 20.15
N GLN A 26 -15.77 -20.86 19.99
CA GLN A 26 -15.89 -19.95 18.84
C GLN A 26 -14.84 -18.82 18.87
N GLN A 27 -14.47 -18.36 20.07
CA GLN A 27 -13.39 -17.38 20.25
C GLN A 27 -12.00 -18.01 20.03
N SER A 28 -11.81 -19.27 20.41
CA SER A 28 -10.54 -19.99 20.19
C SER A 28 -10.34 -20.36 18.72
N GLU A 29 -11.39 -20.75 18.00
CA GLU A 29 -11.34 -21.04 16.56
C GLU A 29 -11.01 -19.79 15.74
N ARG A 30 -11.59 -18.62 16.08
CA ARG A 30 -11.24 -17.35 15.43
C ARG A 30 -9.80 -16.91 15.75
N ARG A 31 -9.33 -17.13 16.97
CA ARG A 31 -7.94 -16.84 17.34
C ARG A 31 -6.98 -17.80 16.64
N PHE A 32 -7.35 -19.06 16.52
CA PHE A 32 -6.57 -20.09 15.84
C PHE A 32 -6.52 -19.85 14.33
N SER A 33 -7.63 -19.45 13.69
CA SER A 33 -7.65 -19.12 12.27
C SER A 33 -6.79 -17.89 11.96
N VAL A 34 -6.80 -16.87 12.81
CA VAL A 34 -5.96 -15.69 12.65
C VAL A 34 -4.49 -16.03 12.87
N LEU A 35 -4.15 -16.77 13.93
CA LEU A 35 -2.77 -17.20 14.20
C LEU A 35 -2.23 -18.12 13.10
N LEU A 36 -3.05 -19.04 12.58
CA LEU A 36 -2.68 -19.90 11.46
C LEU A 36 -2.50 -19.09 10.17
N SER A 37 -3.35 -18.09 9.93
CA SER A 37 -3.21 -17.21 8.77
C SER A 37 -1.94 -16.36 8.86
N VAL A 38 -1.62 -15.84 10.05
CA VAL A 38 -0.36 -15.14 10.33
C VAL A 38 0.82 -16.09 10.15
N LEU A 39 0.75 -17.31 10.67
CA LEU A 39 1.83 -18.31 10.55
C LEU A 39 2.06 -18.72 9.10
N VAL A 40 1.00 -18.99 8.33
CA VAL A 40 1.11 -19.35 6.90
C VAL A 40 1.63 -18.16 6.10
N ALA A 41 1.13 -16.94 6.36
CA ALA A 41 1.66 -15.73 5.76
C ALA A 41 3.15 -15.59 6.11
N SER A 42 3.55 -15.77 7.38
CA SER A 42 4.94 -15.72 7.83
C SER A 42 5.81 -16.83 7.24
N ILE A 43 5.29 -18.03 6.96
CA ILE A 43 6.06 -19.12 6.34
C ILE A 43 6.26 -18.87 4.85
N VAL A 44 5.20 -18.49 4.14
CA VAL A 44 5.28 -18.03 2.73
C VAL A 44 6.25 -16.85 2.64
N TRP A 45 6.21 -15.99 3.65
CA TRP A 45 7.08 -14.83 3.77
C TRP A 45 8.53 -15.15 4.07
N ILE A 46 8.82 -16.02 5.05
CA ILE A 46 10.19 -16.46 5.35
C ILE A 46 10.78 -17.19 4.15
N GLY A 47 9.96 -17.93 3.38
CA GLY A 47 10.36 -18.50 2.09
C GLY A 47 10.73 -17.43 1.05
N PHE A 48 10.05 -16.29 1.05
CA PHE A 48 10.32 -15.16 0.16
C PHE A 48 11.45 -14.25 0.65
N VAL A 49 11.60 -14.07 1.97
CA VAL A 49 12.59 -13.23 2.65
C VAL A 49 13.93 -13.95 2.81
N ALA A 50 13.96 -15.28 2.89
CA ALA A 50 15.21 -16.03 2.69
C ALA A 50 15.76 -15.85 1.26
N ALA A 51 14.94 -15.35 0.33
CA ALA A 51 15.32 -14.87 -0.99
C ALA A 51 15.37 -13.33 -1.08
N ALA A 52 15.44 -12.59 0.02
CA ALA A 52 15.55 -11.12 0.06
C ALA A 52 16.93 -10.61 -0.40
N GLY A 53 17.24 -10.84 -1.66
CA GLY A 53 17.74 -9.80 -2.56
C GLY A 53 16.74 -9.74 -3.69
N ALA A 54 16.34 -8.55 -4.16
CA ALA A 54 15.39 -8.36 -5.26
C ALA A 54 15.49 -9.51 -6.28
N VAL A 55 14.54 -10.44 -6.25
CA VAL A 55 14.64 -11.67 -7.05
C VAL A 55 14.27 -11.30 -8.47
N GLU A 56 15.25 -10.87 -9.25
CA GLU A 56 15.10 -10.63 -10.68
C GLU A 56 15.13 -11.98 -11.40
N ILE A 57 13.96 -12.56 -11.64
CA ILE A 57 13.84 -13.75 -12.49
C ILE A 57 13.74 -13.28 -13.94
N GLU A 58 14.86 -13.32 -14.66
CA GLU A 58 14.87 -13.06 -16.10
C GLU A 58 14.54 -14.34 -16.86
N LEU A 59 13.29 -14.47 -17.32
CA LEU A 59 12.88 -15.52 -18.26
C LEU A 59 12.95 -14.96 -19.68
N SER A 60 14.04 -15.28 -20.39
CA SER A 60 14.24 -14.88 -21.78
C SER A 60 14.10 -16.08 -22.71
N SER A 61 13.00 -16.13 -23.46
CA SER A 61 12.84 -17.03 -24.61
C SER A 61 13.12 -16.22 -25.88
N ASP A 62 14.33 -16.41 -26.42
CA ASP A 62 14.89 -15.64 -27.54
C ASP A 62 14.99 -14.12 -27.33
N ARG A 63 15.82 -13.45 -28.15
CA ARG A 63 16.14 -12.00 -28.08
C ARG A 63 14.94 -11.05 -28.19
N TYR A 64 13.71 -11.56 -28.19
CA TYR A 64 12.48 -10.84 -28.45
C TYR A 64 11.55 -10.73 -27.25
N MET A 65 11.73 -11.53 -26.20
CA MET A 65 10.86 -11.46 -25.03
C MET A 65 11.66 -11.58 -23.73
N VAL A 66 11.54 -10.58 -22.86
CA VAL A 66 12.15 -10.58 -21.54
C VAL A 66 11.06 -10.31 -20.51
N LEU A 67 10.81 -11.28 -19.64
CA LEU A 67 10.01 -11.11 -18.43
C LEU A 67 10.95 -10.85 -17.26
N ASP A 68 10.71 -9.75 -16.56
CA ASP A 68 11.40 -9.31 -15.35
C ASP A 68 10.35 -9.16 -14.26
N ILE A 69 10.52 -9.87 -13.15
CA ILE A 69 9.61 -9.80 -12.00
C ILE A 69 10.41 -9.22 -10.85
N LYS A 70 9.96 -8.07 -10.34
CA LYS A 70 10.55 -7.47 -9.13
C LYS A 70 9.58 -7.59 -7.96
N GLY A 71 10.08 -8.07 -6.82
CA GLY A 71 9.40 -7.97 -5.53
C GLY A 71 10.08 -6.94 -4.62
N ASP A 72 9.29 -6.14 -3.90
CA ASP A 72 9.76 -5.41 -2.72
C ASP A 72 8.87 -5.71 -1.52
N ASP A 73 9.50 -5.78 -0.37
CA ASP A 73 8.83 -5.91 0.90
C ASP A 73 9.24 -4.76 1.83
N VAL A 74 8.25 -4.22 2.53
CA VAL A 74 8.44 -3.28 3.64
C VAL A 74 7.67 -3.78 4.86
N PHE A 75 8.41 -4.00 5.95
CA PHE A 75 7.88 -4.21 7.28
C PHE A 75 8.43 -3.12 8.21
N HIS A 76 7.54 -2.32 8.80
CA HIS A 76 7.89 -1.28 9.75
C HIS A 76 7.02 -1.40 11.00
N TYR A 77 7.67 -1.38 12.16
CA TYR A 77 7.02 -1.27 13.45
C TYR A 77 7.49 0.02 14.11
N MET A 78 6.55 0.88 14.49
CA MET A 78 6.83 2.13 15.20
C MET A 78 6.13 2.10 16.55
N TYR A 79 6.82 2.60 17.56
CA TYR A 79 6.32 2.78 18.91
C TYR A 79 6.68 4.18 19.37
N LEU A 80 5.67 4.97 19.73
CA LEU A 80 5.88 6.32 20.26
C LEU A 80 5.81 6.26 21.79
N SER A 81 6.91 6.65 22.44
CA SER A 81 6.91 6.82 23.89
C SER A 81 6.27 8.16 24.23
N ASP A 82 5.49 8.18 25.30
CA ASP A 82 4.89 9.40 25.83
C ASP A 82 5.97 10.42 26.26
N PHE A 83 5.94 11.61 25.67
CA PHE A 83 6.87 12.71 25.97
C PHE A 83 6.11 13.93 26.49
N LEU A 84 6.81 14.77 27.25
CA LEU A 84 6.25 16.02 27.77
C LEU A 84 6.13 17.02 26.61
N LEU A 85 4.94 17.58 26.44
CA LEU A 85 4.65 18.60 25.42
C LEU A 85 5.07 20.00 25.89
N ASP A 86 5.05 20.24 27.20
CA ASP A 86 5.36 21.53 27.79
C ASP A 86 6.00 21.42 29.18
N ASP A 87 6.36 22.58 29.72
CA ASP A 87 6.97 22.72 31.05
C ASP A 87 5.96 22.48 32.20
N THR A 88 4.66 22.38 31.90
CA THR A 88 3.62 22.09 32.90
C THR A 88 3.47 20.59 33.17
N GLY A 89 4.17 19.76 32.39
CA GLY A 89 4.13 18.31 32.50
C GLY A 89 2.97 17.70 31.71
N GLU A 90 2.34 18.47 30.81
CA GLU A 90 1.31 17.96 29.93
C GLU A 90 1.93 16.89 29.02
N ARG A 91 1.29 15.74 28.97
CA ARG A 91 1.69 14.58 28.18
C ARG A 91 0.75 14.49 26.99
N MET A 92 1.27 14.05 25.85
CA MET A 92 0.48 13.86 24.63
C MET A 92 -0.72 12.92 24.84
N GLY A 93 -0.67 12.08 25.88
CA GLY A 93 -1.79 11.24 26.30
C GLY A 93 -1.92 9.94 25.50
N GLU A 94 -0.92 9.64 24.68
CA GLU A 94 -0.92 8.55 23.70
C GLU A 94 -0.09 7.34 24.15
N GLN A 95 -0.09 7.09 25.47
CA GLN A 95 0.70 6.02 26.10
C GLN A 95 0.51 4.67 25.40
N GLY A 96 1.63 4.12 24.90
CA GLY A 96 1.70 2.72 24.48
C GLY A 96 1.17 2.43 23.08
N THR A 97 0.94 3.45 22.25
CA THR A 97 0.39 3.22 20.92
C THR A 97 1.49 2.95 19.90
N GLY A 98 1.58 1.68 19.49
CA GLY A 98 2.44 1.24 18.40
C GLY A 98 1.64 1.01 17.11
N GLY A 99 2.25 1.31 15.98
CA GLY A 99 1.67 1.02 14.68
C GLY A 99 2.54 0.05 13.88
N LEU A 100 1.86 -0.87 13.22
CA LEU A 100 2.47 -1.82 12.31
C LEU A 100 2.14 -1.42 10.88
N TYR A 101 3.15 -1.29 10.05
CA TYR A 101 3.03 -1.15 8.61
C TYR A 101 3.68 -2.35 7.93
N HIS A 102 2.96 -2.98 7.02
CA HIS A 102 3.48 -4.07 6.19
C HIS A 102 2.96 -3.90 4.78
N ARG A 103 3.81 -4.17 3.78
CA ARG A 103 3.44 -4.18 2.37
C ARG A 103 4.37 -5.08 1.59
N PHE A 104 3.79 -6.08 0.94
CA PHE A 104 4.45 -6.73 -0.19
C PHE A 104 4.07 -6.04 -1.50
N ARG A 105 5.02 -5.84 -2.41
CA ARG A 105 4.75 -5.26 -3.72
C ARG A 105 5.41 -6.10 -4.80
N LEU A 106 4.66 -6.37 -5.86
CA LEU A 106 5.10 -7.12 -7.02
C LEU A 106 5.00 -6.22 -8.26
N THR A 107 6.08 -6.16 -9.04
CA THR A 107 6.19 -5.35 -10.26
C THR A 107 6.68 -6.20 -11.43
N PRO A 108 5.81 -7.00 -12.06
CA PRO A 108 6.17 -7.70 -13.28
C PRO A 108 6.28 -6.71 -14.46
N SER A 109 7.29 -6.92 -15.30
CA SER A 109 7.49 -6.18 -16.53
C SER A 109 7.84 -7.11 -17.69
N LEU A 110 7.09 -6.97 -18.78
CA LEU A 110 7.28 -7.76 -20.00
C LEU A 110 7.80 -6.85 -21.11
N ARG A 111 8.98 -7.15 -21.63
CA ARG A 111 9.60 -6.41 -22.73
C ARG A 111 9.49 -7.23 -24.01
N LEU A 112 8.83 -6.67 -25.03
CA LEU A 112 8.72 -7.25 -26.36
C LEU A 112 9.67 -6.49 -27.32
N GLY A 113 10.73 -7.18 -27.70
CA GLY A 113 11.85 -6.65 -28.48
C GLY A 113 12.51 -5.46 -27.79
N ARG A 114 12.81 -4.41 -28.57
CA ARG A 114 13.48 -3.19 -28.08
C ARG A 114 12.53 -2.00 -27.92
N ARG A 115 11.26 -2.17 -28.29
CA ARG A 115 10.30 -1.07 -28.48
C ARG A 115 9.16 -1.07 -27.49
N VAL A 116 8.62 -2.23 -27.12
CA VAL A 116 7.41 -2.29 -26.29
C VAL A 116 7.75 -2.86 -24.91
N ARG A 117 7.22 -2.24 -23.87
CA ARG A 117 7.30 -2.72 -22.49
C ARG A 117 5.93 -2.60 -21.84
N PHE A 118 5.45 -3.68 -21.27
CA PHE A 118 4.30 -3.72 -20.36
C PHE A 118 4.83 -3.71 -18.94
N VAL A 119 4.19 -2.93 -18.07
CA VAL A 119 4.52 -2.88 -16.64
C VAL A 119 3.22 -2.96 -15.87
N ALA A 120 3.19 -3.84 -14.88
CA ALA A 120 2.15 -3.85 -13.87
C ALA A 120 2.80 -3.73 -12.49
N GLN A 121 2.06 -3.19 -11.52
CA GLN A 121 2.47 -3.12 -10.13
C GLN A 121 1.26 -3.31 -9.23
N ALA A 122 1.37 -4.20 -8.27
CA ALA A 122 0.35 -4.44 -7.26
C ALA A 122 0.97 -4.64 -5.88
N ASP A 123 0.28 -4.12 -4.88
CA ASP A 123 0.62 -4.29 -3.47
C ASP A 123 -0.29 -5.34 -2.85
N PHE A 124 0.24 -6.15 -1.95
CA PHE A 124 -0.46 -7.24 -1.30
C PHE A 124 -0.21 -7.25 0.20
N ALA A 125 -1.16 -7.86 0.93
CA ALA A 125 -1.10 -8.03 2.38
C ALA A 125 -0.72 -6.71 3.09
N MET A 126 -1.27 -5.60 2.62
CA MET A 126 -1.00 -4.29 3.18
C MET A 126 -1.67 -4.22 4.55
N VAL A 127 -0.88 -4.01 5.57
CA VAL A 127 -1.37 -3.75 6.92
C VAL A 127 -0.95 -2.34 7.24
N ASP A 128 -1.92 -1.47 7.52
CA ASP A 128 -1.63 -0.14 8.03
C ASP A 128 -2.33 0.07 9.36
N SER A 129 -1.51 0.09 10.42
CA SER A 129 -1.88 0.43 11.78
C SER A 129 -3.24 -0.12 12.22
N PRO A 130 -3.35 -1.43 12.47
CA PRO A 130 -4.59 -2.03 12.98
C PRO A 130 -5.00 -1.49 14.36
N TYR A 131 -4.12 -0.72 15.01
CA TYR A 131 -4.33 -0.05 16.30
C TYR A 131 -4.45 1.48 16.18
N GLY A 132 -4.35 2.03 14.96
CA GLY A 132 -4.61 3.42 14.59
C GLY A 132 -3.48 4.41 14.89
N PHE A 133 -2.85 4.98 13.85
CA PHE A 133 -2.05 6.22 13.99
C PHE A 133 -2.92 7.48 14.13
N GLU A 134 -4.19 7.39 13.75
CA GLU A 134 -5.16 8.48 13.91
C GLU A 134 -5.38 8.87 15.37
N LYS A 135 -5.10 7.94 16.30
CA LYS A 135 -5.07 8.18 17.75
C LYS A 135 -3.71 8.68 18.27
N VAL A 136 -2.65 8.59 17.46
CA VAL A 136 -1.23 8.86 17.82
C VAL A 136 -0.73 10.23 17.33
N LEU A 137 -1.61 11.03 16.74
CA LEU A 137 -1.29 12.39 16.33
C LEU A 137 -2.40 13.38 16.73
N GLY A 138 -3.35 12.97 17.59
CA GLY A 138 -4.55 13.76 17.90
C GLY A 138 -5.46 14.08 16.69
N VAL A 139 -5.19 13.54 15.50
CA VAL A 139 -5.90 13.87 14.24
C VAL A 139 -7.37 13.43 14.26
N ALA A 140 -7.75 12.53 15.16
CA ALA A 140 -9.16 12.17 15.38
C ALA A 140 -10.03 13.33 15.94
N ARG A 141 -9.46 14.43 16.43
CA ARG A 141 -10.23 15.61 16.88
C ARG A 141 -10.18 16.82 15.95
N ASP A 142 -9.09 17.00 15.21
CA ASP A 142 -8.96 18.10 14.25
C ASP A 142 -8.70 17.57 12.84
N SER A 143 -9.78 17.17 12.18
CA SER A 143 -9.87 16.88 10.74
C SER A 143 -9.59 18.11 9.85
N TYR A 144 -9.06 19.20 10.41
CA TYR A 144 -8.87 20.49 9.73
C TYR A 144 -7.48 20.66 9.09
N PHE A 145 -6.48 19.85 9.47
CA PHE A 145 -5.10 20.03 8.98
C PHE A 145 -4.63 18.99 7.98
N SER A 146 -5.43 17.96 7.71
CA SER A 146 -5.14 16.99 6.66
C SER A 146 -6.43 16.70 5.90
N PRO A 147 -6.61 17.25 4.68
CA PRO A 147 -7.77 16.96 3.83
C PRO A 147 -7.75 15.54 3.25
N ILE A 148 -6.79 14.72 3.67
CA ILE A 148 -6.71 13.30 3.30
C ILE A 148 -7.97 12.65 3.85
N LEU A 149 -8.89 12.28 2.94
CA LEU A 149 -10.04 11.43 3.27
C LEU A 149 -9.57 10.28 4.16
N PRO A 150 -10.37 9.81 5.15
CA PRO A 150 -9.97 8.71 6.03
C PRO A 150 -9.68 7.45 5.19
N GLN A 151 -8.43 7.29 4.77
CA GLN A 151 -7.94 6.13 4.06
C GLN A 151 -7.70 5.05 5.10
N VAL A 152 -8.83 4.43 5.46
CA VAL A 152 -9.04 3.25 6.31
C VAL A 152 -7.75 2.63 6.84
N SER A 153 -7.40 2.97 8.09
CA SER A 153 -6.53 2.11 8.90
C SER A 153 -7.08 0.68 8.86
N GLY A 154 -6.26 -0.31 8.49
CA GLY A 154 -6.75 -1.67 8.31
C GLY A 154 -5.88 -2.56 7.45
N VAL A 155 -6.45 -3.72 7.08
CA VAL A 155 -5.80 -4.72 6.25
C VAL A 155 -6.39 -4.65 4.84
N ARG A 156 -5.56 -4.35 3.85
CA ARG A 156 -5.90 -4.41 2.43
C ARG A 156 -5.14 -5.56 1.78
N TRP A 157 -5.88 -6.53 1.25
CA TRP A 157 -5.27 -7.72 0.66
C TRP A 157 -4.59 -7.46 -0.68
N ALA A 158 -5.10 -6.52 -1.47
CA ALA A 158 -4.54 -6.13 -2.76
C ALA A 158 -4.82 -4.65 -3.10
N ASP A 159 -3.86 -3.99 -3.75
CA ASP A 159 -4.01 -2.66 -4.36
C ASP A 159 -3.25 -2.57 -5.69
N PHE A 160 -3.96 -2.33 -6.80
CA PHE A 160 -3.34 -2.21 -8.11
C PHE A 160 -2.86 -0.77 -8.34
N ARG A 161 -1.56 -0.59 -8.57
CA ARG A 161 -0.92 0.73 -8.64
C ARG A 161 -0.57 1.16 -10.04
N GLN A 162 0.02 0.27 -10.82
CA GLN A 162 0.44 0.58 -12.18
C GLN A 162 -0.06 -0.49 -13.13
N LEU A 163 -0.52 -0.07 -14.30
CA LEU A 163 -0.78 -0.92 -15.44
C LEU A 163 -0.65 -0.05 -16.68
N TYR A 164 0.52 -0.10 -17.34
CA TYR A 164 0.78 0.74 -18.49
C TYR A 164 1.64 0.06 -19.55
N VAL A 165 1.53 0.59 -20.76
CA VAL A 165 2.35 0.24 -21.90
C VAL A 165 3.28 1.39 -22.22
N SER A 166 4.54 1.07 -22.46
CA SER A 166 5.57 1.98 -22.92
C SER A 166 6.02 1.56 -24.32
N TRP A 167 5.88 2.45 -25.29
CA TRP A 167 6.30 2.24 -26.66
C TRP A 167 7.38 3.25 -27.08
N ARG A 168 8.57 2.74 -27.40
CA ARG A 168 9.68 3.51 -27.96
C ARG A 168 9.60 3.48 -29.48
N SER A 169 9.06 4.57 -30.03
CA SER A 169 9.07 4.86 -31.46
C SER A 169 10.44 5.44 -31.89
N PRO A 170 10.71 5.56 -33.20
CA PRO A 170 11.92 6.24 -33.69
C PRO A 170 12.00 7.73 -33.31
N VAL A 171 10.85 8.37 -33.04
CA VAL A 171 10.75 9.81 -32.79
C VAL A 171 10.54 10.16 -31.31
N GLY A 172 10.32 9.16 -30.44
CA GLY A 172 10.03 9.43 -29.03
C GLY A 172 9.48 8.23 -28.25
N LEU A 173 9.16 8.47 -26.98
CA LEU A 173 8.65 7.49 -26.04
C LEU A 173 7.20 7.82 -25.65
N LEU A 174 6.27 6.95 -26.04
CA LEU A 174 4.87 7.02 -25.64
C LEU A 174 4.63 6.12 -24.44
N ARG A 175 3.87 6.58 -23.45
CA ARG A 175 3.36 5.76 -22.33
C ARG A 175 1.88 5.99 -22.14
N ILE A 176 1.11 4.91 -22.00
CA ILE A 176 -0.34 4.96 -21.82
C ILE A 176 -0.74 3.94 -20.75
N GLY A 177 -1.55 4.38 -19.79
CA GLY A 177 -2.16 3.52 -18.79
C GLY A 177 -2.11 4.14 -17.40
N GLN A 178 -2.46 3.34 -16.40
CA GLN A 178 -2.39 3.74 -15.00
C GLN A 178 -0.93 3.80 -14.55
N GLN A 179 -0.53 4.96 -14.05
CA GLN A 179 0.82 5.25 -13.61
C GLN A 179 0.77 5.95 -12.26
N THR A 180 1.84 5.83 -11.48
CA THR A 180 2.04 6.68 -10.32
C THR A 180 2.45 8.09 -10.77
N SER A 181 2.03 9.11 -10.03
CA SER A 181 2.45 10.49 -10.27
C SER A 181 3.53 10.89 -9.28
N ASP A 182 4.63 11.46 -9.77
CA ASP A 182 5.63 12.12 -8.96
C ASP A 182 5.93 13.47 -9.62
N TRP A 183 5.69 14.57 -8.90
CA TRP A 183 5.96 15.90 -9.41
C TRP A 183 6.60 16.78 -8.33
N GLY A 184 7.55 17.64 -8.74
CA GLY A 184 8.29 18.49 -7.80
C GLY A 184 9.03 17.70 -6.71
N LEU A 185 9.65 16.56 -7.05
CA LEU A 185 10.32 15.64 -6.11
C LEU A 185 9.40 14.94 -5.08
N GLY A 186 8.08 15.01 -5.26
CA GLY A 186 7.12 14.49 -4.28
C GLY A 186 6.40 15.60 -3.49
N ILE A 187 6.70 16.87 -3.76
CA ILE A 187 6.09 18.03 -3.08
C ILE A 187 4.68 18.32 -3.63
N ILE A 188 4.49 18.14 -4.94
CA ILE A 188 3.22 18.48 -5.61
C ILE A 188 2.38 17.23 -5.87
N ALA A 189 3.04 16.12 -6.21
CA ALA A 189 2.40 14.82 -6.36
C ALA A 189 3.39 13.75 -5.91
N ASN A 190 2.93 12.78 -5.13
CA ASN A 190 3.77 11.74 -4.53
C ASN A 190 3.32 10.35 -4.98
N SER A 191 4.23 9.51 -5.46
CA SER A 191 3.88 8.19 -5.98
C SER A 191 3.66 7.12 -4.91
N GLY A 192 3.99 7.38 -3.65
CA GLY A 192 4.04 6.39 -2.57
C GLY A 192 5.12 5.32 -2.77
N GLN A 193 6.08 5.54 -3.68
CA GLN A 193 7.18 4.58 -3.92
C GLN A 193 8.37 4.81 -3.00
N ARG A 194 8.57 6.03 -2.52
CA ARG A 194 9.69 6.36 -1.63
C ARG A 194 9.22 6.34 -0.18
N ALA A 195 10.13 5.95 0.71
CA ALA A 195 10.01 6.14 2.16
C ALA A 195 10.19 7.63 2.53
N THR A 196 9.46 8.53 1.86
CA THR A 196 9.52 9.98 2.08
C THR A 196 8.28 10.52 2.77
N GLY A 197 7.29 9.67 3.08
CA GLY A 197 6.12 10.06 3.85
C GLY A 197 6.45 10.33 5.32
N GLU A 198 5.42 10.67 6.10
CA GLU A 198 5.51 10.88 7.55
C GLU A 198 6.27 9.73 8.20
N PHE A 199 7.35 10.06 8.92
CA PHE A 199 8.20 9.11 9.63
C PHE A 199 8.82 8.00 8.75
N GLY A 200 9.05 8.28 7.45
CA GLY A 200 9.69 7.34 6.54
C GLY A 200 8.78 6.19 6.08
N MET A 201 7.47 6.31 6.27
CA MET A 201 6.52 5.32 5.80
C MET A 201 6.11 5.63 4.35
N PRO A 202 6.28 4.70 3.39
CA PRO A 202 5.86 4.88 2.01
C PRO A 202 4.34 4.68 1.91
N ARG A 203 3.59 5.66 2.43
CA ARG A 203 2.13 5.68 2.41
C ARG A 203 1.64 6.68 1.41
N PHE A 204 0.45 6.38 0.89
CA PHE A 204 -0.31 7.24 0.01
C PHE A 204 0.45 7.52 -1.27
N GLY A 205 -0.26 7.47 -2.38
CA GLY A 205 0.41 7.77 -3.62
C GLY A 205 -0.53 7.91 -4.76
N ASP A 206 -0.32 9.00 -5.46
CA ASP A 206 -1.15 9.52 -6.51
C ASP A 206 -1.11 8.60 -7.69
N LEU A 207 -2.29 8.14 -8.06
CA LEU A 207 -2.51 7.31 -9.22
C LEU A 207 -3.22 8.17 -10.26
N VAL A 208 -2.70 8.12 -11.48
CA VAL A 208 -3.27 8.80 -12.64
C VAL A 208 -3.41 7.82 -13.79
N LEU A 209 -4.49 7.96 -14.56
CA LEU A 209 -4.54 7.44 -15.92
C LEU A 209 -3.83 8.45 -16.82
N ARG A 210 -2.63 8.09 -17.29
CA ARG A 210 -1.75 9.00 -18.02
C ARG A 210 -1.50 8.52 -19.44
N ALA A 211 -1.68 9.42 -20.40
CA ALA A 211 -1.15 9.32 -21.75
C ALA A 211 -0.06 10.37 -21.93
N SER A 212 1.20 9.94 -22.07
CA SER A 212 2.36 10.85 -22.15
C SER A 212 3.27 10.53 -23.33
N TRP A 213 3.82 11.57 -23.96
CA TRP A 213 4.74 11.44 -25.07
C TRP A 213 5.96 12.35 -24.87
N ALA A 214 7.16 11.78 -25.00
CA ALA A 214 8.43 12.47 -24.87
C ALA A 214 9.26 12.38 -26.17
N LEU A 215 9.65 13.53 -26.71
CA LEU A 215 10.30 13.69 -28.02
C LEU A 215 11.61 14.47 -27.88
N PRO A 216 12.72 14.09 -28.54
CA PRO A 216 13.90 14.93 -28.66
C PRO A 216 13.67 16.06 -29.68
N ILE A 217 12.91 17.08 -29.32
CA ILE A 217 12.33 18.08 -30.25
C ILE A 217 13.37 18.73 -31.18
N ILE A 218 14.53 19.14 -30.65
CA ILE A 218 15.59 19.74 -31.45
C ILE A 218 16.34 18.66 -32.25
N GLY A 219 16.46 17.46 -31.69
CA GLY A 219 17.05 16.30 -32.34
C GLY A 219 16.29 15.84 -33.59
N LEU A 220 15.02 16.21 -33.74
CA LEU A 220 14.22 15.97 -34.94
C LEU A 220 14.66 16.87 -36.10
N ILE A 221 15.12 18.09 -35.80
CA ILE A 221 15.51 19.11 -36.80
C ILE A 221 17.03 19.10 -37.04
N ARG A 222 17.83 18.88 -35.98
CA ARG A 222 19.30 18.92 -36.02
C ARG A 222 19.92 17.63 -35.53
N ARG A 223 20.87 17.09 -36.30
CA ARG A 223 21.55 15.82 -36.00
C ARG A 223 22.69 15.92 -34.97
N HIS A 224 22.84 17.05 -34.28
CA HIS A 224 23.91 17.25 -33.30
C HIS A 224 23.66 16.46 -31.99
N PRO A 225 24.67 15.85 -31.35
CA PRO A 225 24.49 15.09 -30.10
C PRO A 225 23.80 15.87 -28.98
N ILE A 226 24.12 17.16 -28.83
CA ILE A 226 23.49 18.04 -27.84
C ILE A 226 22.00 18.28 -28.17
N ALA A 227 21.63 18.37 -29.45
CA ALA A 227 20.24 18.60 -29.86
C ALA A 227 19.31 17.46 -29.42
N ARG A 228 19.82 16.22 -29.37
CA ARG A 228 19.07 15.05 -28.89
C ARG A 228 18.82 15.03 -27.38
N ARG A 229 19.46 15.93 -26.61
CA ARG A 229 19.27 16.04 -25.16
C ARG A 229 18.10 16.95 -24.78
N PHE A 230 17.60 17.76 -25.72
CA PHE A 230 16.43 18.61 -25.50
C PHE A 230 15.17 17.80 -25.72
N ILE A 231 14.55 17.35 -24.64
CA ILE A 231 13.33 16.55 -24.65
C ILE A 231 12.14 17.45 -24.36
N LEU A 232 11.15 17.46 -25.26
CA LEU A 232 9.81 17.96 -24.99
C LEU A 232 8.96 16.79 -24.52
N ALA A 233 8.34 16.91 -23.35
CA ALA A 233 7.40 15.93 -22.84
C ALA A 233 6.04 16.60 -22.60
N ALA A 234 4.98 15.92 -23.02
CA ALA A 234 3.60 16.31 -22.75
C ALA A 234 2.84 15.09 -22.20
N ALA A 235 1.91 15.33 -21.28
CA ALA A 235 1.06 14.30 -20.70
C ALA A 235 -0.37 14.83 -20.53
N PHE A 236 -1.33 13.92 -20.70
CA PHE A 236 -2.72 14.12 -20.32
C PHE A 236 -3.04 13.13 -19.20
N ASP A 237 -3.52 13.65 -18.09
CA ASP A 237 -3.72 12.92 -16.85
C ASP A 237 -5.17 13.04 -16.39
N VAL A 238 -5.75 11.91 -16.01
CA VAL A 238 -6.98 11.86 -15.21
C VAL A 238 -6.59 11.34 -13.84
N VAL A 239 -6.94 12.08 -12.80
CA VAL A 239 -6.74 11.65 -11.42
C VAL A 239 -7.57 10.39 -11.19
N TYR A 240 -6.89 9.28 -10.90
CA TYR A 240 -7.53 8.02 -10.60
C TYR A 240 -7.79 7.92 -9.10
N ARG A 241 -6.78 8.27 -8.29
CA ARG A 241 -6.87 8.31 -6.83
C ARG A 241 -5.75 9.18 -6.27
N ASP A 242 -6.09 10.16 -5.45
CA ASP A 242 -5.16 10.96 -4.63
C ASP A 242 -5.73 11.14 -3.20
N GLU A 243 -5.20 12.09 -2.43
CA GLU A 243 -5.71 12.39 -1.09
C GLU A 243 -7.12 12.99 -1.06
N THR A 244 -7.56 13.57 -2.18
CA THR A 244 -8.76 14.40 -2.31
C THR A 244 -9.81 13.87 -3.28
N ALA A 245 -9.48 12.87 -4.11
CA ALA A 245 -10.34 12.32 -5.14
C ALA A 245 -10.14 10.80 -5.31
N ASP A 246 -11.23 10.08 -5.60
CA ASP A 246 -11.22 8.66 -5.94
C ASP A 246 -12.23 8.35 -7.05
N LEU A 247 -11.70 8.06 -8.23
CA LEU A 247 -12.49 7.81 -9.44
C LEU A 247 -13.39 6.58 -9.30
N LEU A 248 -13.01 5.58 -8.51
CA LEU A 248 -13.84 4.39 -8.29
C LEU A 248 -15.05 4.68 -7.40
N GLN A 249 -14.99 5.74 -6.61
CA GLN A 249 -16.06 6.16 -5.71
C GLN A 249 -16.95 7.24 -6.34
N ASN A 250 -16.78 7.52 -7.65
CA ASN A 250 -17.41 8.64 -8.36
C ASN A 250 -17.10 10.01 -7.74
N ASP A 251 -15.95 10.14 -7.07
CA ASP A 251 -15.48 11.40 -6.54
C ASP A 251 -14.50 12.01 -7.55
N PHE A 252 -14.99 13.03 -8.27
CA PHE A 252 -14.25 13.67 -9.36
C PHE A 252 -13.63 14.98 -8.86
N ALA A 253 -12.33 15.14 -9.06
CA ALA A 253 -11.64 16.43 -8.96
C ALA A 253 -11.74 17.24 -10.27
#